data_AF-A0A9P5H3E3-F1
#
_entry.id   AF-A0A9P5H3E3-F1
#
_cell.length_a   1.000
_cell.length_b   1.000
_cell.length_c   1.000
_cell.angle_alpha   90.00
_cell.angle_beta   90.00
_cell.angle_gamma   90.00
#
_symmetry.space_group_name_H-M   'P 1'
#
loop_
_entity.id
_entity.type
_entity.pdbx_description
1 polymer ?
#
loop_
_entity_poly.entity_id
_entity_poly.type
_entity_poly.pdbx_seq_one_letter_code
_entity_poly.pdbx_strand_id
1 'polypeptide(L)'
;MPGGPRSSPLLQQQMADSASANTSARRMMEECETAKSKLVDQKFTMKQYPDPLLPRDKDTSKVYPQGVTPDMEQRWLKMINDSKQ
;
A
#
# COMPACT_ATOMS: atom_id res chain seq x y z
N MET A 1 -0.63 -62.12 -24.12
CA MET A 1 -0.76 -61.00 -23.16
C MET A 1 0.62 -60.51 -22.79
N PRO A 2 1.13 -59.38 -23.35
CA PRO A 2 2.28 -58.75 -22.69
C PRO A 2 2.29 -57.21 -22.70
N GLY A 3 2.64 -56.65 -21.54
CA GLY A 3 3.57 -55.51 -21.45
C GLY A 3 3.01 -54.11 -21.69
N GLY A 4 2.33 -53.54 -20.69
CA GLY A 4 2.19 -52.08 -20.59
C GLY A 4 3.50 -51.43 -20.10
N PRO A 5 3.88 -50.23 -20.58
CA PRO A 5 5.16 -49.63 -20.24
C PRO A 5 5.18 -49.21 -18.76
N ARG A 6 6.14 -49.73 -17.99
CA ARG A 6 6.46 -49.20 -16.65
C ARG A 6 7.15 -47.85 -16.86
N SER A 7 6.41 -46.76 -16.71
CA SER A 7 7.01 -45.43 -16.60
C SER A 7 8.02 -45.43 -15.46
N SER A 8 9.25 -44.97 -15.75
CA SER A 8 10.32 -44.91 -14.76
C SER A 8 9.92 -43.92 -13.64
N PRO A 9 9.95 -44.32 -12.36
CA PRO A 9 9.55 -43.46 -11.25
C PRO A 9 10.35 -42.14 -11.20
N LEU A 10 11.59 -42.16 -11.71
CA LEU A 10 12.45 -40.98 -11.78
C LEU A 10 11.90 -39.90 -12.73
N LEU A 11 11.37 -40.30 -13.89
CA LEU A 11 10.77 -39.36 -14.86
C LEU A 11 9.47 -38.77 -14.31
N GLN A 12 8.67 -39.55 -13.60
CA GLN A 12 7.44 -39.08 -12.98
C GLN A 12 7.71 -38.09 -11.83
N GLN A 13 8.75 -38.35 -11.04
CA GLN A 13 9.24 -37.44 -10.00
C GLN A 13 9.71 -36.10 -10.61
N GLN A 14 10.54 -36.14 -11.65
CA GLN A 14 11.02 -34.92 -12.31
C GLN A 14 9.89 -34.08 -12.93
N MET A 15 8.88 -34.72 -13.52
CA MET A 15 7.71 -34.02 -14.05
C MET A 15 6.87 -33.38 -12.93
N ALA A 16 6.71 -34.07 -11.79
CA ALA A 16 5.99 -33.54 -10.63
C ALA A 16 6.73 -32.36 -9.98
N ASP A 17 8.06 -32.45 -9.84
CA ASP A 17 8.88 -31.38 -9.28
C ASP A 17 8.89 -30.15 -10.20
N SER A 18 8.95 -30.37 -11.51
CA SER A 18 8.89 -29.29 -12.53
C SER A 18 7.52 -28.63 -12.56
N ALA A 19 6.43 -29.40 -12.45
CA ALA A 19 5.08 -28.87 -12.36
C ALA A 19 4.90 -28.05 -11.07
N SER A 20 5.41 -28.56 -9.94
CA SER A 20 5.39 -27.88 -8.64
C SER A 20 6.14 -26.54 -8.69
N ALA A 21 7.34 -26.51 -9.26
CA ALA A 21 8.15 -25.30 -9.45
C ALA A 21 7.45 -24.27 -10.35
N ASN A 22 6.73 -24.69 -11.39
CA ASN A 22 5.94 -23.80 -12.23
C ASN A 22 4.76 -23.18 -11.45
N THR A 23 4.10 -23.97 -10.59
CA THR A 23 3.01 -23.43 -9.75
C THR A 23 3.49 -22.44 -8.70
N SER A 24 4.69 -22.64 -8.12
CA SER A 24 5.25 -21.71 -7.14
C SER A 24 5.71 -20.41 -7.79
N ALA A 25 6.34 -20.49 -8.97
CA ALA A 25 6.73 -19.30 -9.75
C ALA A 25 5.50 -18.45 -10.13
N ARG A 26 4.40 -19.09 -10.56
CA ARG A 26 3.13 -18.40 -10.85
C ARG A 26 2.54 -17.72 -9.61
N ARG A 27 2.48 -18.42 -8.48
CA ARG A 27 2.01 -17.84 -7.21
C ARG A 27 2.85 -16.64 -6.76
N MET A 28 4.17 -16.72 -6.88
CA MET A 28 5.05 -15.59 -6.55
C MET A 28 4.82 -14.37 -7.44
N MET A 29 4.54 -14.58 -8.74
CA MET A 29 4.17 -13.49 -9.65
C MET A 29 2.83 -12.85 -9.24
N GLU A 30 1.80 -13.65 -8.95
CA GLU A 30 0.48 -13.18 -8.51
C GLU A 30 0.56 -12.40 -7.19
N GLU A 31 1.37 -12.86 -6.24
CA GLU A 31 1.64 -12.16 -4.98
C GLU A 31 2.37 -10.83 -5.22
N CYS A 32 3.34 -10.80 -6.13
CA CYS A 32 4.04 -9.57 -6.51
C CYS A 32 3.10 -8.55 -7.15
N GLU A 33 2.23 -8.97 -8.07
CA GLU A 33 1.22 -8.10 -8.70
C GLU A 33 0.19 -7.61 -7.68
N THR A 34 -0.24 -8.47 -6.76
CA THR A 34 -1.16 -8.09 -5.67
C THR A 34 -0.52 -7.08 -4.74
N ALA A 35 0.76 -7.27 -4.37
CA ALA A 35 1.50 -6.32 -3.55
C ALA A 35 1.65 -4.96 -4.27
N LYS A 36 2.01 -4.97 -5.56
CA LYS A 36 2.07 -3.74 -6.38
C LYS A 36 0.73 -3.03 -6.48
N SER A 37 -0.36 -3.77 -6.61
CA SER A 37 -1.72 -3.21 -6.67
C SER A 37 -2.12 -2.51 -5.37
N LYS A 38 -1.60 -2.95 -4.22
CA LYS A 38 -1.81 -2.31 -2.91
C LYS A 38 -0.93 -1.06 -2.69
N LEU A 39 0.14 -0.89 -3.46
CA LEU A 39 1.02 0.29 -3.37
C LEU A 39 0.47 1.50 -4.14
N VAL A 40 -0.47 1.29 -5.05
CA VAL A 40 -1.10 2.38 -5.81
C VAL A 40 -2.27 2.92 -5.02
N ASP A 41 -2.20 4.20 -4.64
CA ASP A 41 -3.36 4.92 -4.10
C ASP A 41 -4.40 5.09 -5.21
N GLN A 42 -5.45 4.28 -5.17
CA GLN A 42 -6.53 4.29 -6.17
C GLN A 42 -7.31 5.62 -6.20
N LYS A 43 -7.16 6.47 -5.18
CA LYS A 43 -7.80 7.79 -5.11
C LYS A 43 -6.83 8.92 -5.48
N PHE A 44 -5.55 8.61 -5.67
CA PHE A 44 -4.58 9.61 -6.08
C PHE A 44 -4.85 10.08 -7.51
N THR A 45 -5.07 11.39 -7.65
CA THR A 45 -5.24 12.05 -8.95
C THR A 45 -4.24 13.20 -9.03
N MET A 46 -3.24 13.07 -9.91
CA MET A 46 -2.19 14.08 -10.08
C MET A 46 -2.74 15.49 -10.36
N LYS A 47 -3.88 15.60 -11.06
CA LYS A 47 -4.55 16.87 -11.35
C LYS A 47 -5.18 17.56 -10.12
N GLN A 48 -5.44 16.81 -9.06
CA GLN A 48 -5.97 17.34 -7.79
C GLN A 48 -4.85 17.69 -6.80
N TYR A 49 -3.60 17.33 -7.12
CA TYR A 49 -2.48 17.66 -6.28
C TYR A 49 -2.04 19.11 -6.57
N PRO A 50 -1.98 19.99 -5.55
CA PRO A 50 -1.48 21.35 -5.72
C PRO A 50 -0.03 21.33 -6.23
N ASP A 51 0.37 22.35 -6.98
CA ASP A 51 1.74 22.48 -7.46
C ASP A 51 2.73 22.41 -6.27
N PRO A 52 3.64 21.41 -6.25
CA PRO A 52 4.58 21.25 -5.14
C PRO A 52 5.62 22.36 -5.06
N LEU A 53 5.81 23.14 -6.12
CA LEU A 53 6.78 24.23 -6.20
C LEU A 53 6.18 25.57 -5.76
N LEU A 54 4.85 25.67 -5.69
CA LEU A 54 4.19 26.85 -5.17
C LEU A 54 4.14 26.78 -3.64
N PRO A 55 4.32 27.91 -2.94
CA PRO A 55 3.97 27.99 -1.53
C PRO A 55 2.53 27.50 -1.38
N ARG A 56 2.33 26.47 -0.56
CA ARG A 56 0.98 26.01 -0.24
C ARG A 56 0.25 27.19 0.39
N ASP A 57 -0.75 27.72 -0.33
CA ASP A 57 -1.50 28.89 0.12
C ASP A 57 -2.00 28.60 1.54
N LYS A 58 -1.49 29.38 2.48
CA LYS A 58 -1.88 29.29 3.88
C LYS A 58 -3.18 30.04 4.10
N ASP A 59 -4.05 30.12 3.09
CA ASP A 59 -5.28 30.92 3.05
C ASP A 59 -6.29 30.41 4.08
N THR A 60 -5.97 30.72 5.34
CA THR A 60 -6.64 31.61 6.30
C THR A 60 -8.14 31.50 6.49
N SER A 61 -8.83 30.56 5.85
CA SER A 61 -9.95 29.95 6.53
C SER A 61 -9.34 29.01 7.54
N LYS A 62 -9.15 29.47 8.78
CA LYS A 62 -8.82 28.58 9.89
C LYS A 62 -9.92 27.50 9.93
N VAL A 63 -9.67 26.37 9.29
CA VAL A 63 -10.58 25.24 9.32
C VAL A 63 -10.41 24.64 10.70
N TYR A 64 -11.27 25.07 11.61
CA TYR A 64 -11.35 24.49 12.93
C TYR A 64 -11.91 23.08 12.79
N PRO A 65 -11.28 22.08 13.43
CA PRO A 65 -11.87 20.75 13.50
C PRO A 65 -13.23 20.82 14.22
N GLN A 66 -14.08 19.83 13.93
CA GLN A 66 -15.45 19.81 14.47
C GLN A 66 -15.44 19.94 16.00
N GLY A 67 -16.18 20.94 16.52
CA GLY A 67 -16.28 21.21 17.95
C GLY A 67 -15.19 22.12 18.52
N VAL A 68 -14.20 22.53 17.73
CA VAL A 68 -13.21 23.52 18.16
C VAL A 68 -13.68 24.92 17.80
N THR A 69 -13.73 25.80 18.80
CA THR A 69 -14.03 27.22 18.63
C THR A 69 -12.75 28.05 18.68
N PRO A 70 -12.75 29.27 18.10
CA PRO A 70 -11.62 30.19 18.21
C PRO A 70 -11.22 30.51 19.66
N ASP A 71 -12.20 30.55 20.58
CA ASP A 71 -11.96 30.80 22.00
C ASP A 71 -11.16 29.66 22.66
N MET A 72 -11.50 28.40 22.32
CA MET A 72 -10.75 27.24 22.78
C MET A 72 -9.29 27.27 22.29
N GLU A 73 -9.08 27.62 21.02
CA GLU A 73 -7.73 27.80 20.45
C GLU A 73 -6.94 28.84 21.24
N GLN A 74 -7.53 30.02 21.51
CA GLN A 74 -6.87 31.08 22.27
C GLN A 74 -6.50 30.63 23.69
N ARG A 75 -7.38 29.87 24.35
CA ARG A 75 -7.14 29.37 25.71
C ARG A 75 -5.95 28.41 25.74
N TRP A 76 -5.86 27.50 24.77
CA TRP A 76 -4.72 26.59 24.65
C TRP A 76 -3.44 27.31 24.29
N LEU A 77 -3.49 28.29 23.36
CA LEU A 77 -2.33 29.10 23.01
C LEU A 77 -1.77 29.85 24.23
N LYS A 78 -2.64 30.36 25.09
CA LYS A 78 -2.24 30.99 26.35
C LYS A 78 -1.51 30.00 27.26
N MET A 79 -2.10 28.82 27.51
CA MET A 79 -1.47 27.78 28.34
C MET A 79 -0.08 27.35 27.82
N ILE A 80 0.06 27.20 26.49
CA ILE A 80 1.32 26.82 25.85
C ILE A 80 2.38 27.92 26.02
N ASN A 81 1.98 29.20 25.97
CA ASN A 81 2.90 30.30 26.16
C ASN A 81 3.37 30.40 27.63
N ASP A 82 2.42 30.22 28.56
CA ASP A 82 2.69 30.24 29.99
C ASP A 82 3.60 29.08 30.43
N SER A 83 3.55 27.92 29.74
CA SER A 83 4.40 26.76 30.04
C SER A 83 5.83 26.85 29.47
N LYS A 84 6.14 27.88 28.69
CA LYS A 84 7.49 28.09 28.11
C LYS A 84 8.39 28.96 29.00
N GLN A 85 7.83 29.52 30.07
CA GLN A 85 8.54 30.21 31.15
C GLN A 85 9.18 29.19 32.08
#